data_AF-A0A3B4H1G4-F1
#
_entry.id   AF-A0A3B4H1G4-F1
#
_cell.length_a   1.000
_cell.length_b   1.000
_cell.length_c   1.000
_cell.angle_alpha   90.00
_cell.angle_beta   90.00
_cell.angle_gamma   90.00
#
_symmetry.space_group_name_H-M   'P 1'
#
loop_
_entity.id
_entity.type
_entity.pdbx_description
1 polymer ?
#
loop_
_entity_poly.entity_id
_entity_poly.type
_entity_poly.pdbx_seq_one_letter_code
_entity_poly.pdbx_strand_id
1 'polypeptide(L)'
;MEYANGGELFFHLSRERVFTEDRARFYGAEIVSALEYLHSRDVVYRDLKLENLMLDKDGHIKITDFGLCKEGITPDATMKTFCGTPEYLAPEVRHLLNAASR
;
A
#
# COMPACT_ATOMS: atom_id res chain seq x y z
N MET A 1 8.95 -2.47 -16.22
CA MET A 1 7.63 -2.17 -15.64
C MET A 1 6.71 -1.76 -16.77
N GLU A 2 5.46 -2.20 -16.76
CA GLU A 2 4.44 -1.64 -17.65
C GLU A 2 4.13 -0.20 -17.24
N TYR A 3 3.99 0.70 -18.21
CA TYR A 3 3.63 2.08 -17.95
C TYR A 3 2.14 2.18 -17.56
N ALA A 4 1.87 2.67 -16.34
CA ALA A 4 0.50 2.92 -15.87
C ALA A 4 0.06 4.32 -16.33
N ASN A 5 -0.65 4.35 -17.47
CA ASN A 5 -1.08 5.59 -18.13
C ASN A 5 -2.10 6.42 -17.32
N GLY A 6 -2.80 5.83 -16.35
CA GLY A 6 -3.88 6.48 -15.61
C GLY A 6 -3.41 7.38 -14.47
N GLY A 7 -2.11 7.40 -14.16
CA GLY A 7 -1.53 8.22 -13.09
C GLY A 7 -1.84 7.72 -11.68
N GLU A 8 -1.35 8.43 -10.68
CA GLU A 8 -1.51 8.10 -9.26
C GLU A 8 -2.94 8.35 -8.78
N LEU A 9 -3.46 7.47 -7.93
CA LEU A 9 -4.76 7.62 -7.29
C LEU A 9 -4.79 8.88 -6.40
N PHE A 10 -3.63 9.27 -5.84
CA PHE A 10 -3.42 10.53 -5.14
C PHE A 10 -3.83 11.75 -6.00
N PHE A 11 -3.46 11.78 -7.28
CA PHE A 11 -3.80 12.88 -8.18
C PHE A 11 -5.31 12.98 -8.41
N HIS A 12 -5.98 11.84 -8.62
CA HIS A 12 -7.43 11.79 -8.81
C HIS A 12 -8.17 12.26 -7.56
N LEU A 13 -7.80 11.74 -6.38
CA LEU A 13 -8.43 12.12 -5.12
C LEU A 13 -8.17 13.60 -4.77
N SER A 14 -6.97 14.11 -5.04
CA SER A 14 -6.64 15.52 -4.77
C SER A 14 -7.51 16.49 -5.59
N ARG A 15 -7.87 16.10 -6.82
CA ARG A 15 -8.76 16.90 -7.69
C ARG A 15 -10.22 16.78 -7.29
N GLU A 16 -10.68 15.58 -6.94
CA GLU A 16 -12.10 15.30 -6.64
C GLU A 16 -12.46 15.54 -5.17
N ARG A 17 -11.47 15.71 -4.29
CA ARG A 17 -11.55 15.80 -2.82
C ARG A 17 -12.01 14.52 -2.13
N VAL A 18 -13.00 13.82 -2.68
CA VAL A 18 -13.58 12.61 -2.11
C VAL A 18 -14.09 11.71 -3.23
N PHE A 19 -13.94 10.40 -3.06
CA PHE A 19 -14.60 9.41 -3.93
C PHE A 19 -15.96 9.01 -3.36
N THR A 20 -16.88 8.62 -4.25
CA THR A 20 -18.11 7.95 -3.82
C THR A 20 -17.78 6.62 -3.15
N GLU A 21 -18.66 6.15 -2.27
CA GLU A 21 -18.47 4.85 -1.61
C GLU A 21 -18.34 3.70 -2.62
N ASP A 22 -19.09 3.72 -3.71
CA ASP A 22 -19.02 2.67 -4.73
C ASP A 22 -17.65 2.66 -5.43
N ARG A 23 -17.09 3.84 -5.73
CA ARG A 23 -15.76 3.96 -6.33
C ARG A 23 -14.66 3.55 -5.34
N ALA A 24 -14.77 3.98 -4.08
CA ALA A 24 -13.86 3.57 -3.02
C ALA A 24 -13.91 2.05 -2.78
N ARG A 25 -15.10 1.44 -2.82
CA ARG A 25 -15.30 -0.01 -2.71
C ARG A 25 -14.65 -0.76 -3.86
N PHE A 26 -14.80 -0.27 -5.08
CA PHE A 26 -14.16 -0.85 -6.26
C PHE A 26 -12.64 -0.91 -6.12
N TYR A 27 -12.00 0.23 -5.84
CA TYR A 27 -10.55 0.28 -5.64
C TYR A 27 -10.11 -0.53 -4.41
N GLY A 28 -10.86 -0.46 -3.32
CA GLY A 28 -10.60 -1.22 -2.10
C GLY A 28 -10.59 -2.73 -2.34
N ALA A 29 -11.51 -3.25 -3.16
CA ALA A 29 -11.56 -4.67 -3.50
C ALA A 29 -10.31 -5.12 -4.29
N GLU A 30 -9.84 -4.31 -5.24
CA GLU A 30 -8.63 -4.62 -6.02
C GLU A 30 -7.37 -4.56 -5.17
N ILE A 31 -7.27 -3.58 -4.26
CA ILE A 31 -6.17 -3.46 -3.31
C ILE A 31 -6.13 -4.67 -2.39
N VAL A 32 -7.28 -5.09 -1.84
CA VAL A 32 -7.38 -6.27 -0.98
C VAL A 32 -6.97 -7.53 -1.75
N SER A 33 -7.45 -7.72 -2.98
CA SER A 33 -7.08 -8.85 -3.84
C SER A 33 -5.56 -8.92 -4.08
N ALA A 34 -4.92 -7.77 -4.37
CA ALA A 34 -3.48 -7.70 -4.55
C ALA A 34 -2.70 -8.01 -3.27
N LEU A 35 -3.14 -7.50 -2.12
CA LEU A 35 -2.50 -7.76 -0.82
C LEU A 35 -2.69 -9.22 -0.38
N GLU A 36 -3.87 -9.81 -0.59
CA GLU A 36 -4.13 -11.22 -0.35
C GLU A 36 -3.16 -12.10 -1.16
N TYR A 37 -2.97 -11.77 -2.44
CA TYR A 37 -1.98 -12.45 -3.27
C TYR A 37 -0.57 -12.33 -2.68
N LEU A 38 -0.10 -11.13 -2.31
CA LEU A 38 1.23 -10.96 -1.73
C LEU A 38 1.41 -11.75 -0.43
N HIS A 39 0.44 -11.71 0.47
CA HIS A 39 0.47 -12.47 1.72
C HIS A 39 0.47 -13.98 1.46
N SER A 40 -0.23 -14.48 0.44
CA SER A 40 -0.18 -15.90 0.03
C SER A 40 1.21 -16.33 -0.49
N ARG A 41 2.09 -15.37 -0.77
CA ARG A 41 3.48 -15.56 -1.20
C ARG A 41 4.48 -15.23 -0.09
N ASP A 42 4.02 -15.10 1.16
CA ASP A 42 4.81 -14.69 2.33
C ASP A 42 5.51 -13.33 2.14
N VAL A 43 4.87 -12.41 1.39
CA VAL A 43 5.39 -11.05 1.13
C VAL A 43 4.52 -10.01 1.83
N VAL A 44 5.12 -9.17 2.67
CA VAL A 44 4.45 -7.99 3.24
C VAL A 44 4.91 -6.73 2.52
N TYR A 45 3.96 -5.95 1.99
CA TYR A 45 4.23 -4.79 1.12
C TYR A 45 4.77 -3.56 1.86
N ARG A 46 4.24 -3.25 3.05
CA ARG A 46 4.70 -2.22 4.01
C ARG A 46 4.66 -0.73 3.61
N ASP A 47 4.33 -0.36 2.36
CA ASP A 47 4.24 1.06 1.95
C ASP A 47 2.95 1.38 1.18
N LEU A 48 1.81 0.92 1.70
CA LEU A 48 0.51 1.21 1.10
C LEU A 48 0.10 2.66 1.33
N LYS A 49 0.08 3.44 0.24
CA LYS A 49 -0.31 4.86 0.20
C LYS A 49 -0.87 5.22 -1.17
N LEU A 50 -1.57 6.35 -1.26
CA LEU A 50 -2.24 6.78 -2.51
C LEU A 50 -1.27 7.03 -3.67
N GLU A 51 -0.04 7.43 -3.36
CA GLU A 51 1.04 7.68 -4.31
C GLU A 51 1.58 6.39 -4.94
N ASN A 52 1.46 5.26 -4.23
CA ASN A 52 1.88 3.94 -4.70
C ASN A 52 0.73 3.13 -5.34
N LEU A 53 -0.43 3.76 -5.51
CA LEU A 53 -1.59 3.19 -6.19
C LEU A 53 -1.77 3.93 -7.51
N MET A 54 -1.52 3.27 -8.62
CA MET A 54 -1.72 3.83 -9.95
C MET A 54 -2.96 3.25 -10.62
N LEU A 55 -3.54 4.00 -11.55
CA LEU A 55 -4.57 3.47 -12.44
C LEU A 55 -3.93 3.07 -13.77
N ASP A 56 -4.34 1.93 -14.32
CA ASP A 56 -4.03 1.58 -15.69
C ASP A 56 -4.95 2.28 -16.70
N LYS A 57 -4.84 1.91 -17.98
CA LYS A 57 -5.62 2.52 -19.07
C LYS A 57 -7.13 2.23 -18.97
N ASP A 58 -7.50 1.15 -18.30
CA ASP A 58 -8.88 0.66 -18.16
C ASP A 58 -9.48 1.10 -16.81
N GLY A 59 -8.66 1.72 -15.94
CA GLY A 59 -9.07 2.27 -14.65
C GLY A 59 -8.91 1.32 -13.47
N HIS A 60 -8.17 0.23 -13.65
CA HIS A 60 -7.87 -0.74 -12.58
C HIS A 60 -6.64 -0.35 -11.77
N ILE A 61 -6.63 -0.75 -10.50
CA ILE A 61 -5.53 -0.50 -9.56
C ILE A 61 -4.28 -1.30 -9.96
N LYS A 62 -3.14 -0.61 -9.99
CA LYS A 62 -1.80 -1.18 -10.03
C LYS A 62 -1.00 -0.66 -8.84
N ILE A 63 -0.57 -1.58 -7.97
CA ILE A 63 0.36 -1.27 -6.88
C ILE A 63 1.76 -1.13 -7.47
N THR A 64 2.47 -0.05 -7.11
CA THR A 64 3.86 0.22 -7.54
C THR A 64 4.82 0.22 -6.36
N ASP A 65 6.11 0.46 -6.60
CA ASP A 65 7.16 0.58 -5.56
C ASP A 65 7.18 -0.54 -4.50
N PHE A 66 7.77 -1.67 -4.86
CA PHE A 66 7.97 -2.81 -3.97
C PHE A 66 9.28 -2.72 -3.17
N GLY A 67 9.95 -1.56 -3.16
CA GLY A 67 11.27 -1.39 -2.53
C GLY A 67 11.29 -1.63 -1.02
N LEU A 68 10.13 -1.48 -0.37
CA LEU A 68 9.94 -1.74 1.06
C LEU A 68 9.33 -3.11 1.36
N CYS A 69 9.15 -3.99 0.38
CA CYS A 69 8.62 -5.33 0.63
C CYS A 69 9.52 -6.16 1.55
N LYS A 70 8.92 -7.11 2.26
CA LYS A 70 9.64 -8.13 3.03
C LYS A 70 9.11 -9.51 2.70
N GLU A 71 9.98 -10.37 2.20
CA GLU A 71 9.69 -11.77 1.88
C GLU A 71 9.92 -12.70 3.08
N GLY A 72 9.33 -13.89 3.02
CA GLY A 72 9.48 -14.96 4.02
C GLY A 72 8.78 -14.66 5.34
N ILE A 73 7.74 -13.82 5.33
CA ILE A 73 6.96 -13.46 6.50
C ILE A 73 5.71 -14.34 6.56
N THR A 74 5.79 -15.37 7.37
CA THR A 74 4.66 -16.23 7.71
C THR A 74 3.79 -15.58 8.80
N PRO A 75 2.56 -16.07 9.06
CA PRO A 75 1.64 -15.45 10.03
C PRO A 75 2.20 -15.28 11.46
N ASP A 76 3.15 -16.13 11.86
CA ASP A 76 3.78 -16.07 13.19
C ASP A 76 5.10 -15.25 13.20
N ALA A 77 5.54 -14.77 12.04
CA ALA A 77 6.78 -14.02 11.91
C ALA A 77 6.58 -12.54 12.26
N THR A 78 7.61 -11.92 12.84
CA THR A 78 7.61 -10.49 13.18
C THR A 78 8.72 -9.75 12.46
N MET A 79 8.49 -8.47 12.18
CA MET A 79 9.46 -7.58 11.55
C MET A 79 9.88 -6.49 12.53
N LYS A 80 11.18 -6.16 12.53
CA LYS A 80 11.76 -5.12 13.40
C LYS A 80 12.28 -3.90 12.63
N THR A 81 12.38 -4.00 11.31
CA THR A 81 12.83 -2.89 10.47
C THR A 81 11.77 -1.81 10.41
N PHE A 82 12.14 -0.60 10.82
CA PHE A 82 11.32 0.59 10.65
C PHE A 82 11.38 1.05 9.19
N CYS A 83 10.23 1.09 8.53
CA CYS A 83 10.07 1.63 7.18
C CYS A 83 8.59 1.96 6.91
N GLY A 84 8.34 2.74 5.86
CA GLY A 84 7.02 3.17 5.45
C GLY A 84 6.88 4.69 5.54
N THR A 85 5.74 5.19 5.08
CA THR A 85 5.43 6.62 5.04
C THR A 85 4.79 7.06 6.38
N PRO A 86 5.30 8.09 7.08
CA PRO A 86 4.91 8.44 8.46
C PRO A 86 3.41 8.52 8.74
N GLU A 87 2.64 9.07 7.79
CA GLU A 87 1.20 9.27 7.87
C GLU A 87 0.40 7.96 7.78
N TYR A 88 1.02 6.90 7.25
CA TYR A 88 0.43 5.58 7.02
C TYR A 88 0.97 4.51 7.98
N LEU A 89 1.86 4.88 8.91
CA LEU A 89 2.45 3.94 9.86
C LEU A 89 1.41 3.41 10.83
N ALA A 90 1.29 2.09 10.91
CA ALA A 90 0.49 1.42 11.91
C ALA A 90 1.05 1.68 13.33
N PRO A 91 0.20 1.71 14.37
CA PRO A 91 0.61 2.02 15.74
C PRO A 91 1.79 1.18 16.21
N GLU A 92 1.77 -0.13 16.03
CA GLU A 92 2.82 -1.07 16.42
C GLU A 92 4.19 -0.74 15.80
N VAL A 93 4.21 -0.21 14.57
CA VAL A 93 5.45 0.25 13.91
C VAL A 93 5.92 1.57 14.51
N ARG A 94 4.99 2.50 14.78
CA ARG A 94 5.31 3.79 15.42
C ARG A 94 5.84 3.62 16.85
N HIS A 95 5.38 2.63 17.60
CA HIS A 95 5.90 2.35 18.94
C HIS A 95 7.38 1.90 18.90
N LEU A 96 7.81 1.19 17.84
CA LEU A 96 9.21 0.84 17.63
C LEU A 96 10.08 2.09 17.40
N LEU A 97 9.55 3.12 16.71
CA LEU A 97 10.24 4.41 16.52
C LEU A 97 10.55 5.10 17.87
N ASN A 98 9.55 5.15 18.75
CA ASN A 98 9.66 5.79 20.06
C ASN A 98 10.57 5.03 21.03
N ALA A 99 10.73 3.72 20.83
CA ALA A 99 11.62 2.87 21.61
C ALA A 99 13.07 2.95 21.11
N ALA A 100 13.30 3.10 19.79
CA ALA A 100 14.63 3.22 19.21
C ALA A 100 15.25 4.63 19.34
N SER A 101 14.43 5.64 19.68
CA SER A 101 14.85 7.03 19.89
C SER A 101 15.10 7.38 21.36
N ARG A 102 15.08 6.38 22.26
CA ARG A 102 15.49 6.48 23.67
C ARG A 102 16.78 5.69 23.86
#